data_AF-A0A3N5P8V0-F1
#
_entry.id   AF-A0A3N5P8V0-F1
#
_cell.length_a   1.000
_cell.length_b   1.000
_cell.length_c   1.000
_cell.angle_alpha   90.00
_cell.angle_beta   90.00
_cell.angle_gamma   90.00
#
_symmetry.space_group_name_H-M   'P 1'
#
loop_
_entity.id
_entity.type
_entity.pdbx_description
1 polymer ?
#
loop_
_entity_poly.entity_id
_entity_poly.type
_entity_poly.pdbx_seq_one_letter_code
_entity_poly.pdbx_strand_id
1 'polypeptide(L)'
;MAPYDLVQSVGRALDILELVGNSEGGMRRQTVINLTQLKPATTYNLLRTLVAKGFLIKRRNPIRYYLGPTMVSLRRAQRDYELFQRAK
;
A
#
# COMPACT_ATOMS: atom_id res chain seq x y z
N MET A 1 -6.40 4.74 -25.55
CA MET A 1 -6.57 3.43 -24.88
C MET A 1 -7.76 3.60 -23.96
N ALA A 2 -8.92 3.04 -24.32
CA ALA A 2 -10.18 3.36 -23.65
C ALA A 2 -10.10 2.92 -22.19
N PRO A 3 -10.04 3.84 -21.22
CA PRO A 3 -9.98 3.42 -19.84
C PRO A 3 -11.42 3.03 -19.50
N TYR A 4 -11.62 1.78 -19.12
CA TYR A 4 -12.51 1.56 -17.98
C TYR A 4 -12.14 2.64 -16.97
N ASP A 5 -13.08 3.53 -16.61
CA ASP A 5 -12.81 4.59 -15.65
C ASP A 5 -12.19 3.93 -14.42
N LEU A 6 -10.89 4.13 -14.24
CA LEU A 6 -10.13 3.46 -13.20
C LEU A 6 -10.83 3.76 -11.88
N VAL A 7 -11.13 2.72 -11.11
CA VAL A 7 -11.77 2.90 -9.81
C VAL A 7 -10.81 3.71 -8.94
N GLN A 8 -11.09 5.01 -8.80
CA GLN A 8 -10.12 5.97 -8.27
C GLN A 8 -9.65 5.61 -6.87
N SER A 9 -10.52 5.02 -6.05
CA SER A 9 -10.17 4.57 -4.70
C SER A 9 -9.15 3.44 -4.71
N VAL A 10 -9.20 2.54 -5.70
CA VAL A 10 -8.23 1.46 -5.88
C VAL A 10 -6.90 2.04 -6.33
N GLY A 11 -6.88 2.89 -7.35
CA GLY A 11 -5.66 3.57 -7.82
C GLY A 11 -4.95 4.29 -6.67
N ARG A 12 -5.67 5.14 -5.93
CA ARG A 12 -5.14 5.86 -4.77
C ARG A 12 -4.61 4.95 -3.67
N ALA A 13 -5.23 3.78 -3.46
CA ALA A 13 -4.75 2.83 -2.48
C ALA A 13 -3.41 2.20 -2.91
N LEU A 14 -3.25 1.91 -4.21
CA LEU A 14 -2.01 1.40 -4.78
C LEU A 14 -0.89 2.44 -4.71
N ASP A 15 -1.19 3.71 -5.04
CA ASP A 15 -0.22 4.82 -4.93
C ASP A 15 0.31 4.97 -3.49
N ILE A 16 -0.58 4.85 -2.49
CA ILE A 16 -0.18 4.88 -1.08
C ILE A 16 0.72 3.70 -0.73
N LEU A 17 0.43 2.50 -1.23
CA LEU A 17 1.25 1.31 -0.96
C LEU A 17 2.66 1.46 -1.55
N GLU A 18 2.78 1.99 -2.76
CA GLU A 18 4.06 2.27 -3.38
C GLU A 18 4.84 3.33 -2.59
N LEU A 19 4.20 4.44 -2.24
CA LEU A 19 4.82 5.51 -1.43
C LEU A 19 5.31 5.01 -0.08
N VAL A 20 4.54 4.15 0.60
CA VAL A 20 4.93 3.57 1.89
C VAL A 20 6.03 2.53 1.71
N GLY A 21 5.97 1.72 0.65
CA GLY A 21 6.95 0.69 0.34
C GLY A 21 8.34 1.22 0.01
N ASN A 22 8.41 2.39 -0.63
CA ASN A 22 9.66 3.07 -0.97
C ASN A 22 10.26 3.87 0.20
N SER A 23 9.63 3.86 1.38
CA SER A 23 10.10 4.60 2.56
C SER A 23 10.75 3.68 3.59
N GLU A 24 12.08 3.69 3.68
CA GLU A 24 12.85 2.90 4.66
C GLU A 24 12.41 3.12 6.12
N GLY A 25 12.10 4.37 6.48
CA GLY A 25 11.72 4.76 7.85
C GLY A 25 10.22 4.67 8.16
N GLY A 26 9.39 4.16 7.25
CA GLY A 26 7.93 4.25 7.32
C GLY A 26 7.37 5.68 7.19
N MET A 27 6.16 5.78 6.67
CA MET A 27 5.54 7.04 6.26
C MET A 27 4.69 7.67 7.36
N ARG A 28 4.77 9.00 7.52
CA ARG A 28 3.83 9.76 8.35
C ARG A 28 2.56 10.06 7.55
N ARG A 29 1.40 10.10 8.21
CA ARG A 29 0.12 10.47 7.55
C ARG A 29 0.22 11.79 6.77
N GLN A 30 0.87 12.81 7.35
CA GLN A 30 1.00 14.11 6.71
C GLN A 30 1.83 14.04 5.42
N THR A 31 2.89 13.22 5.42
CA THR A 31 3.69 12.99 4.21
C THR A 31 2.86 12.30 3.13
N VAL A 32 2.04 11.32 3.49
CA VAL A 32 1.11 10.67 2.54
C VAL A 32 0.12 11.69 1.96
N ILE A 33 -0.48 12.57 2.78
CA ILE A 33 -1.36 13.64 2.31
C ILE A 33 -0.64 14.53 1.30
N ASN A 34 0.56 15.00 1.64
CA ASN A 34 1.32 15.93 0.81
C ASN A 34 1.78 15.28 -0.52
N LEU A 35 2.17 14.00 -0.51
CA LEU A 35 2.65 13.35 -1.73
C LEU A 35 1.51 12.88 -2.65
N THR A 36 0.36 12.51 -2.07
CA THR A 36 -0.80 12.05 -2.86
C THR A 36 -1.76 13.18 -3.26
N GLN A 37 -1.62 14.37 -2.66
CA GLN A 37 -2.54 15.51 -2.82
C GLN A 37 -4.00 15.19 -2.49
N LEU A 38 -4.23 14.13 -1.70
CA LEU A 38 -5.57 13.72 -1.27
C LEU A 38 -6.05 14.53 -0.06
N LYS A 39 -7.37 14.75 0.01
CA LYS A 39 -7.99 15.37 1.19
C LYS A 39 -7.67 14.56 2.45
N PRO A 40 -7.39 15.20 3.61
CA PRO A 40 -7.00 14.49 4.83
C PRO A 40 -7.97 13.38 5.27
N ALA A 41 -9.28 13.59 5.12
CA ALA A 41 -10.30 12.60 5.45
C ALA A 41 -10.23 11.37 4.51
N THR A 42 -10.02 11.59 3.22
CA THR A 42 -9.84 10.53 2.23
C THR A 42 -8.58 9.72 2.52
N THR A 43 -7.45 10.39 2.78
CA THR A 43 -6.19 9.72 3.14
C THR A 43 -6.33 8.90 4.42
N TYR A 44 -7.01 9.44 5.42
CA TYR A 44 -7.31 8.70 6.66
C TYR A 44 -8.11 7.42 6.38
N ASN A 45 -9.18 7.51 5.59
CA ASN A 45 -10.01 6.35 5.26
C ASN A 45 -9.22 5.28 4.48
N LEU A 46 -8.39 5.68 3.51
CA LEU A 46 -7.56 4.75 2.77
C LEU A 46 -6.52 4.08 3.66
N LEU A 47 -5.77 4.83 4.47
CA LEU A 47 -4.80 4.28 5.42
C LEU A 47 -5.46 3.34 6.43
N ARG A 48 -6.63 3.70 6.95
CA ARG A 48 -7.40 2.85 7.86
C ARG A 48 -7.82 1.55 7.20
N THR A 49 -8.34 1.61 5.97
CA THR A 49 -8.72 0.42 5.20
C THR A 49 -7.53 -0.47 4.92
N LEU A 50 -6.41 0.09 4.46
CA LEU A 50 -5.20 -0.67 4.16
C LEU A 50 -4.60 -1.34 5.40
N VAL A 51 -4.67 -0.68 6.56
CA VAL A 51 -4.28 -1.30 7.84
C VAL A 51 -5.23 -2.43 8.22
N ALA A 52 -6.56 -2.21 8.14
CA ALA A 52 -7.55 -3.23 8.47
C ALA A 52 -7.45 -4.47 7.56
N LYS A 53 -7.01 -4.30 6.31
CA LYS A 53 -6.79 -5.38 5.34
C LYS A 53 -5.38 -6.00 5.42
N GLY A 54 -4.53 -5.53 6.34
CA GLY A 54 -3.17 -6.07 6.55
C GLY A 54 -2.14 -5.68 5.49
N PHE A 55 -2.49 -4.80 4.54
CA PHE A 55 -1.55 -4.26 3.55
C PHE A 55 -0.59 -3.25 4.16
N LEU A 56 -1.04 -2.52 5.18
CA LEU A 56 -0.20 -1.64 6.00
C LEU A 56 -0.25 -2.07 7.46
N ILE A 57 0.77 -1.67 8.22
CA ILE A 57 0.75 -1.66 9.68
C ILE A 57 0.97 -0.24 10.18
N LYS A 58 0.32 0.12 11.28
CA LYS A 58 0.48 1.41 11.95
C LYS A 58 1.27 1.21 13.24
N ARG A 59 2.49 1.71 13.30
CA ARG A 59 3.28 1.78 14.55
C ARG A 59 2.98 3.09 15.28
N ARG A 60 3.06 3.08 16.61
CA ARG A 60 2.87 4.26 17.47
C ARG A 60 4.23 4.73 17.98
N ASN A 61 4.30 5.98 18.46
CA ASN A 61 5.48 6.59 19.08
C ASN A 61 6.76 6.60 18.20
N PRO A 62 6.77 7.34 17.06
CA PRO A 62 5.69 8.16 16.50
C PRO A 62 4.76 7.37 15.57
N ILE A 63 3.61 7.95 15.20
CA ILE A 63 2.70 7.32 14.25
C ILE A 63 3.36 7.21 12.86
N ARG A 64 3.61 5.98 12.42
CA ARG A 64 4.17 5.66 11.11
C ARG A 64 3.51 4.44 10.48
N TYR A 65 3.39 4.47 9.16
CA TYR A 65 2.85 3.38 8.35
C TYR A 65 3.99 2.64 7.65
N TYR A 66 3.92 1.31 7.67
CA TYR A 66 4.84 0.40 6.98
C TYR A 66 4.03 -0.61 6.19
N LEU A 67 4.65 -1.28 5.21
CA LEU A 67 4.04 -2.43 4.57
C LEU A 67 3.71 -3.51 5.60
N GLY A 68 2.53 -4.10 5.45
CA GLY A 68 2.01 -5.12 6.32
C GLY A 68 2.25 -6.54 5.80
N PRO A 69 1.89 -7.56 6.60
CA PRO A 69 2.16 -8.96 6.30
C PRO A 69 1.51 -9.45 5.00
N THR A 70 0.38 -8.86 4.57
CA THR A 70 -0.27 -9.23 3.31
C THR A 70 0.67 -9.03 2.12
N MET A 71 1.53 -8.00 2.14
CA MET A 71 2.51 -7.77 1.07
C MET A 71 3.57 -8.88 1.01
N VAL A 72 3.97 -9.42 2.16
CA VAL A 72 4.91 -10.55 2.22
C VAL A 72 4.25 -11.81 1.64
N SER A 73 2.99 -12.07 1.98
CA SER A 73 2.24 -13.21 1.44
C SER A 73 2.10 -13.13 -0.09
N LEU A 74 1.80 -11.94 -0.64
CA LEU A 74 1.73 -11.74 -2.09
C LEU A 74 3.07 -12.03 -2.78
N ARG A 75 4.18 -11.52 -2.21
CA ARG A 75 5.53 -11.79 -2.73
C ARG A 75 5.89 -13.28 -2.66
N ARG A 76 5.47 -13.99 -1.61
CA ARG A 76 5.69 -15.45 -1.51
C ARG A 76 4.94 -16.19 -2.60
N ALA A 77 3.65 -15.91 -2.78
CA ALA A 77 2.85 -16.53 -3.84
C ALA A 77 3.46 -16.28 -5.23
N GLN A 78 3.95 -15.07 -5.50
CA GLN A 78 4.65 -14.76 -6.75
C GLN A 78 5.92 -15.60 -6.92
N ARG A 79 6.76 -15.69 -5.88
CA ARG A 79 8.00 -16.49 -5.91
C ARG A 79 7.70 -17.97 -6.16
N ASP A 80 6.72 -18.52 -5.47
CA ASP A 80 6.35 -19.93 -5.59
C ASP A 80 5.86 -20.24 -7.01
N TYR A 81 5.09 -19.32 -7.60
CA TYR A 81 4.69 -19.39 -9.00
C TYR A 81 5.90 -19.34 -9.96
N GLU A 82 6.84 -18.41 -9.76
CA GLU A 82 8.05 -18.30 -10.58
C GLU A 82 8.92 -19.57 -10.52
N LEU A 83 9.05 -20.18 -9.33
CA LEU A 83 9.78 -21.44 -9.15
C LEU A 83 9.10 -22.60 -9.88
N PHE A 84 7.77 -22.68 -9.79
CA PHE A 84 6.99 -23.70 -10.50
C PHE A 84 7.16 -23.59 -12.02
N GLN A 85 7.13 -22.37 -12.57
CA GLN A 85 7.29 -22.15 -14.02
C GLN A 85 8.70 -22.49 -14.52
N ARG A 86 9.74 -22.34 -13.69
CA ARG A 86 11.13 -22.67 -14.06
C ARG A 86 11.45 -24.16 -14.00
N ALA A 87 10.65 -24.95 -13.30
CA ALA A 87 10.82 -26.40 -13.16
C ALA A 87 10.13 -27.20 -14.29
N LYS A 88 9.44 -26.50 -15.20
CA LYS A 88 8.77 -27.05 -16.38
C LYS A 88 9.59 -26.78 -17.63
#